data_AF-A0A832DSJ1-F1
#
_entry.id   AF-A0A832DSJ1-F1
#
_cell.length_a   1.000
_cell.length_b   1.000
_cell.length_c   1.000
_cell.angle_alpha   90.00
_cell.angle_beta   90.00
_cell.angle_gamma   90.00
#
_symmetry.space_group_name_H-M   'P 1'
#
loop_
_entity.id
_entity.type
_entity.pdbx_description
1 polymer ?
#
loop_
_entity_poly.entity_id
_entity_poly.type
_entity_poly.pdbx_seq_one_letter_code
_entity_poly.pdbx_strand_id
1 'polypeptide(L)'
;MAQQSKTKKLASEEEAMRVAEEAREESWEKASFLKELFLGKFRFDLVYPFPRLKGLDDPEYQAFFNKMKKFLKEEVDSDKIDREDKVPEEVIRKLAEMGAFGIKIKKEYGGLGFSMAAYTNIMKLVTSKDGALTALLSAHQSIGVPQPLILFGTEEQKKKYLPELAKGAVSGFALTEPDVGSDPANLHTSVRESEDGKYYILNGEKLWTTNGPIAKYLVVMARHVEDGKISAFIVDTD
;
A
#
# COMPACT_ATOMS: atom_id res chain seq x y z
N MET A 1 11.31 -28.70 -31.84
CA MET A 1 10.65 -27.45 -32.25
C MET A 1 11.16 -26.36 -31.32
N ALA A 2 11.99 -25.45 -31.83
CA ALA A 2 12.58 -24.39 -31.02
C ALA A 2 11.50 -23.35 -30.68
N GLN A 3 11.25 -23.13 -29.38
CA GLN A 3 10.49 -21.98 -28.89
C GLN A 3 11.25 -20.73 -29.33
N GLN A 4 10.67 -19.97 -30.26
CA GLN A 4 11.12 -18.61 -30.54
C GLN A 4 10.98 -17.80 -29.26
N SER A 5 12.12 -17.43 -28.67
CA SER A 5 12.18 -16.37 -27.68
C SER A 5 11.65 -15.10 -28.34
N LYS A 6 10.40 -14.74 -28.04
CA LYS A 6 9.88 -13.41 -28.37
C LYS A 6 10.69 -12.43 -27.54
N THR A 7 11.61 -11.72 -28.16
CA THR A 7 12.33 -10.61 -27.55
C THR A 7 11.29 -9.63 -27.02
N LYS A 8 11.12 -9.58 -25.69
CA LYS A 8 10.19 -8.66 -25.03
C LYS A 8 10.66 -7.24 -25.34
N LYS A 9 9.80 -6.44 -25.96
CA LYS A 9 10.10 -5.06 -26.33
C LYS A 9 9.96 -4.19 -25.08
N LEU A 10 11.10 -3.75 -24.53
CA LEU A 10 11.13 -2.79 -23.43
C LEU A 10 10.63 -1.42 -23.91
N ALA A 11 10.14 -0.60 -22.97
CA ALA A 11 9.85 0.81 -23.22
C ALA A 11 11.07 1.51 -23.83
N SER A 12 10.82 2.35 -24.83
CA SER A 12 11.87 3.19 -25.43
C SER A 12 12.27 4.32 -24.49
N GLU A 13 13.46 4.89 -24.70
CA GLU A 13 13.94 6.06 -23.94
C GLU A 13 12.95 7.23 -24.02
N GLU A 14 12.37 7.46 -25.20
CA GLU A 14 11.40 8.52 -25.43
C GLU A 14 10.10 8.29 -24.64
N GLU A 15 9.62 7.04 -24.57
CA GLU A 15 8.45 6.68 -23.75
C GLU A 15 8.74 6.86 -22.26
N ALA A 16 9.92 6.43 -21.80
CA ALA A 16 10.33 6.58 -20.40
C ALA A 16 10.46 8.06 -20.00
N MET A 17 11.05 8.89 -20.87
CA MET A 17 11.19 10.33 -20.65
C MET A 17 9.83 11.04 -20.65
N ARG A 18 8.92 10.69 -21.56
CA ARG A 18 7.58 11.27 -21.58
C ARG A 18 6.82 10.97 -20.29
N VAL A 19 6.86 9.72 -19.82
CA VAL A 19 6.23 9.34 -18.53
C VAL A 19 6.86 10.11 -17.36
N ALA A 20 8.18 10.30 -17.35
CA ALA A 20 8.86 11.06 -16.31
C ALA A 20 8.45 12.55 -16.31
N GLU A 21 8.31 13.17 -17.48
CA GLU A 21 7.84 14.55 -17.59
C GLU A 21 6.33 14.68 -17.28
N GLU A 22 5.48 13.73 -17.70
CA GLU A 22 4.05 13.70 -17.33
C GLU A 22 3.83 13.50 -15.83
N ALA A 23 4.73 12.76 -15.16
CA ALA A 23 4.69 12.55 -13.71
C ALA A 23 5.33 13.72 -12.92
N ARG A 24 5.88 14.73 -13.60
CA ARG A 24 6.56 15.85 -12.96
C ARG A 24 5.56 16.72 -12.22
N GLU A 25 5.83 16.93 -10.94
CA GLU A 25 5.03 17.84 -10.11
C GLU A 25 5.21 19.30 -10.58
N GLU A 26 4.18 19.84 -11.22
CA GLU A 26 4.20 21.20 -11.80
C GLU A 26 4.04 22.29 -10.73
N SER A 27 3.30 22.00 -9.66
CA SER A 27 3.04 22.91 -8.54
C SER A 27 3.56 22.32 -7.23
N TRP A 28 4.52 23.03 -6.61
CA TRP A 28 5.08 22.60 -5.33
C TRP A 28 4.27 23.26 -4.19
N GLU A 29 3.38 22.50 -3.55
CA GLU A 29 2.61 23.01 -2.42
C GLU A 29 3.48 23.24 -1.16
N LYS A 30 4.63 22.56 -1.06
CA LYS A 30 5.54 22.65 0.09
C LYS A 30 7.00 22.76 -0.36
N ALA A 31 7.78 23.55 0.38
CA ALA A 31 9.23 23.62 0.18
C ALA A 31 9.89 22.29 0.57
N SER A 32 10.90 21.86 -0.21
CA SER A 32 11.67 20.63 0.03
C SER A 32 13.12 20.97 0.33
N PHE A 33 13.63 20.50 1.48
CA PHE A 33 15.03 20.71 1.87
C PHE A 33 16.01 20.15 0.84
N LEU A 34 15.77 18.93 0.35
CA LEU A 34 16.62 18.30 -0.64
C LEU A 34 16.60 19.07 -1.96
N LYS A 35 15.41 19.47 -2.45
CA LYS A 35 15.31 20.28 -3.67
C LYS A 35 16.12 21.59 -3.56
N GLU A 36 15.93 22.33 -2.47
CA GLU A 36 16.63 23.59 -2.26
C GLU A 36 18.15 23.38 -2.16
N LEU A 37 18.59 22.29 -1.51
CA LEU A 37 20.00 21.93 -1.42
C LEU A 37 20.61 21.68 -2.81
N PHE A 38 19.94 20.94 -3.69
CA PHE A 38 20.37 20.74 -5.09
C PHE A 38 20.41 22.04 -5.89
N LEU A 39 19.58 23.02 -5.53
CA LEU A 39 19.59 24.37 -6.11
C LEU A 39 20.60 25.32 -5.42
N GLY A 40 21.48 24.79 -4.57
CA GLY A 40 22.52 25.56 -3.87
C GLY A 40 22.01 26.40 -2.70
N LYS A 41 20.78 26.17 -2.23
CA LYS A 41 20.14 26.90 -1.14
C LYS A 41 20.04 26.03 0.11
N PHE A 42 20.86 26.34 1.12
CA PHE A 42 20.83 25.62 2.39
C PHE A 42 19.68 26.11 3.29
N ARG A 43 18.49 25.50 3.12
CA ARG A 43 17.26 25.83 3.86
C ARG A 43 17.06 24.96 5.10
N PHE A 44 17.99 25.05 6.06
CA PHE A 44 17.99 24.20 7.26
C PHE A 44 16.73 24.35 8.13
N ASP A 45 16.03 25.49 8.02
CA ASP A 45 14.74 25.75 8.65
C ASP A 45 13.63 24.75 8.26
N LEU A 46 13.79 24.04 7.14
CA LEU A 46 12.85 23.02 6.68
C LEU A 46 12.98 21.67 7.42
N VAL A 47 14.10 21.44 8.12
CA VAL A 47 14.39 20.19 8.83
C VAL A 47 14.78 20.40 10.30
N TYR A 48 15.06 21.65 10.70
CA TYR A 48 15.44 22.01 12.06
C TYR A 48 14.69 23.25 12.57
N PRO A 49 14.20 23.25 13.84
CA PRO A 49 14.22 22.13 14.77
C PRO A 49 13.35 20.97 14.29
N PHE A 50 13.63 19.75 14.78
CA PHE A 50 12.86 18.58 14.37
C PHE A 50 11.36 18.83 14.63
N PRO A 51 10.49 18.58 13.63
CA PRO A 51 9.08 18.92 13.75
C PRO A 51 8.42 18.12 14.87
N ARG A 52 7.65 18.80 15.73
CA ARG A 52 6.82 18.13 16.72
C ARG A 52 5.71 17.36 16.01
N LEU A 53 5.72 16.04 16.15
CA LEU A 53 4.68 15.17 15.62
C LEU A 53 3.35 15.46 16.33
N LYS A 54 2.33 15.87 15.57
CA LYS A 54 0.99 16.21 16.09
C LYS A 54 0.12 14.95 16.25
N GLY A 55 -0.76 14.97 17.26
CA GLY A 55 -1.76 13.93 17.49
C GLY A 55 -1.26 12.71 18.27
N LEU A 56 -0.03 12.75 18.80
CA LEU A 56 0.48 11.71 19.69
C LEU A 56 0.02 11.92 21.15
N ASP A 57 -0.49 13.10 21.49
CA ASP A 57 -1.08 13.46 22.77
C ASP A 57 -2.59 13.16 22.83
N ASP A 58 -3.19 12.75 21.72
CA ASP A 58 -4.60 12.38 21.64
C ASP A 58 -4.92 11.18 22.56
N PRO A 59 -5.94 11.28 23.46
CA PRO A 59 -6.28 10.21 24.39
C PRO A 59 -6.73 8.90 23.73
N GLU A 60 -7.45 8.95 22.60
CA GLU A 60 -7.88 7.74 21.89
C GLU A 60 -6.68 7.03 21.26
N TYR A 61 -5.76 7.81 20.68
CA TYR A 61 -4.49 7.28 20.20
C TYR A 61 -3.67 6.63 21.33
N GLN A 62 -3.54 7.30 22.48
CA GLN A 62 -2.80 6.75 23.63
C GLN A 62 -3.43 5.46 24.16
N ALA A 63 -4.76 5.40 24.22
CA ALA A 63 -5.48 4.19 24.61
C ALA A 63 -5.23 3.04 23.62
N PHE A 64 -5.32 3.31 22.30
CA PHE A 64 -5.02 2.31 21.27
C PHE A 64 -3.56 1.85 21.33
N PHE A 65 -2.61 2.78 21.44
CA PHE A 65 -1.18 2.47 21.50
C PHE A 65 -0.85 1.57 22.69
N ASN A 66 -1.40 1.87 23.86
CA ASN A 66 -1.22 1.05 25.06
C ASN A 66 -1.88 -0.33 24.93
N LYS A 67 -3.07 -0.41 24.31
CA LYS A 67 -3.73 -1.69 24.00
C LYS A 67 -2.88 -2.54 23.05
N MET A 68 -2.39 -1.97 21.95
CA MET A 68 -1.48 -2.62 21.00
C MET A 68 -0.20 -3.11 21.70
N LYS A 69 0.42 -2.26 22.52
CA LYS A 69 1.64 -2.60 23.28
C LYS A 69 1.42 -3.80 24.19
N LYS A 70 0.29 -3.84 24.90
CA LYS A 70 -0.06 -4.96 25.78
C LYS A 70 -0.26 -6.24 24.98
N PHE A 71 -1.06 -6.18 23.91
CA PHE A 71 -1.31 -7.31 23.01
C PHE A 71 -0.01 -7.89 22.43
N LEU A 72 0.85 -7.06 21.87
CA LEU A 72 2.15 -7.49 21.31
C LEU A 72 3.05 -8.15 22.36
N LYS A 73 2.99 -7.70 23.61
CA LYS A 73 3.81 -8.25 24.70
C LYS A 73 3.26 -9.59 25.21
N GLU A 74 1.95 -9.69 25.38
CA GLU A 74 1.32 -10.78 26.13
C GLU A 74 0.82 -11.91 25.23
N GLU A 75 0.49 -11.62 23.96
CA GLU A 75 -0.29 -12.54 23.12
C GLU A 75 0.39 -12.87 21.79
N VAL A 76 1.42 -12.12 21.38
CA VAL A 76 2.19 -12.40 20.16
C VAL A 76 3.44 -13.20 20.49
N ASP A 77 3.55 -14.38 19.89
CA ASP A 77 4.73 -15.23 19.92
C ASP A 77 5.43 -15.17 18.56
N SER A 78 6.49 -14.36 18.48
CA SER A 78 7.26 -14.14 17.26
C SER A 78 8.08 -15.36 16.84
N ASP A 79 8.59 -16.13 17.80
CA ASP A 79 9.34 -17.35 17.50
C ASP A 79 8.41 -18.41 16.91
N LYS A 80 7.14 -18.44 17.32
CA LYS A 80 6.12 -19.28 16.70
C LYS A 80 5.79 -18.81 15.28
N ILE A 81 5.61 -17.50 15.06
CA ILE A 81 5.34 -16.95 13.73
C ILE A 81 6.43 -17.36 12.74
N ASP A 82 7.71 -17.20 13.13
CA ASP A 82 8.86 -17.56 12.30
C ASP A 82 8.94 -19.07 12.04
N ARG A 83 8.83 -19.89 13.10
CA ARG A 83 8.93 -21.35 12.99
C ARG A 83 7.79 -21.97 12.17
N GLU A 84 6.60 -21.38 12.21
CA GLU A 84 5.43 -21.87 11.47
C GLU A 84 5.26 -21.20 10.10
N ASP A 85 6.09 -20.21 9.75
CA ASP A 85 6.01 -19.40 8.53
C ASP A 85 4.60 -18.84 8.27
N LYS A 86 3.88 -18.51 9.36
CA LYS A 86 2.49 -18.06 9.30
C LYS A 86 2.14 -17.23 10.52
N VAL A 87 1.49 -16.10 10.29
CA VAL A 87 0.83 -15.34 11.37
C VAL A 87 -0.42 -16.11 11.82
N PRO A 88 -0.56 -16.46 13.12
CA PRO A 88 -1.73 -17.17 13.61
C PRO A 88 -3.03 -16.40 13.33
N GLU A 89 -4.09 -17.10 12.91
CA GLU A 89 -5.39 -16.50 12.60
C GLU A 89 -6.00 -15.75 13.79
N GLU A 90 -5.75 -16.24 15.01
CA GLU A 90 -6.15 -15.55 16.23
C GLU A 90 -5.48 -14.18 16.38
N VAL A 91 -4.20 -14.06 16.01
CA VAL A 91 -3.45 -12.79 16.05
C VAL A 91 -4.05 -11.82 15.02
N ILE A 92 -4.31 -12.29 13.79
CA ILE A 92 -4.95 -11.49 12.74
C ILE A 92 -6.35 -11.01 13.20
N ARG A 93 -7.15 -11.91 13.78
CA ARG A 93 -8.49 -11.59 14.29
C ARG A 93 -8.44 -10.54 15.39
N LYS A 94 -7.55 -10.68 16.38
CA LYS A 94 -7.40 -9.71 17.47
C LYS A 94 -6.92 -8.34 16.97
N LEU A 95 -6.02 -8.32 15.97
CA LEU A 95 -5.63 -7.08 15.27
C LEU A 95 -6.82 -6.42 14.56
N ALA A 96 -7.68 -7.19 13.89
CA ALA A 96 -8.91 -6.70 13.29
C ALA A 96 -9.90 -6.15 14.33
N GLU A 97 -10.18 -6.91 15.39
CA GLU A 97 -11.09 -6.52 16.49
C GLU A 97 -10.66 -5.22 17.19
N MET A 98 -9.36 -4.94 17.28
CA MET A 98 -8.88 -3.68 17.84
C MET A 98 -8.83 -2.52 16.85
N GLY A 99 -9.04 -2.75 15.55
CA GLY A 99 -9.02 -1.73 14.50
C GLY A 99 -7.64 -1.48 13.88
N ALA A 100 -6.67 -2.40 14.03
CA ALA A 100 -5.31 -2.23 13.51
C ALA A 100 -5.25 -2.14 11.98
N PHE A 101 -6.19 -2.78 11.26
CA PHE A 101 -6.31 -2.66 9.81
C PHE A 101 -6.92 -1.31 9.36
N GLY A 102 -7.52 -0.55 10.27
CA GLY A 102 -8.20 0.72 10.00
C GLY A 102 -7.53 1.99 10.56
N ILE A 103 -6.28 1.93 11.03
CA ILE A 103 -5.57 3.04 11.70
C ILE A 103 -5.74 4.41 11.01
N LYS A 104 -5.46 4.51 9.70
CA LYS A 104 -5.55 5.78 8.96
C LYS A 104 -6.91 6.03 8.30
N ILE A 105 -7.76 5.01 8.22
CA ILE A 105 -9.07 5.13 7.59
C ILE A 105 -9.92 6.07 8.46
N LYS A 106 -10.60 7.04 7.85
CA LYS A 106 -11.41 8.00 8.59
C LYS A 106 -12.54 7.30 9.36
N LYS A 107 -12.92 7.88 10.51
CA LYS A 107 -13.99 7.38 11.37
C LYS A 107 -15.33 7.19 10.66
N GLU A 108 -15.65 8.05 9.67
CA GLU A 108 -16.88 7.93 8.86
C GLU A 108 -16.96 6.62 8.05
N TYR A 109 -15.81 6.00 7.75
CA TYR A 109 -15.74 4.69 7.12
C TYR A 109 -15.35 3.58 8.11
N GLY A 110 -15.48 3.81 9.42
CA GLY A 110 -15.24 2.80 10.46
C GLY A 110 -13.78 2.56 10.85
N GLY A 111 -12.85 3.41 10.41
CA GLY A 111 -11.45 3.37 10.87
C GLY A 111 -11.20 4.21 12.14
N LEU A 112 -9.94 4.29 12.56
CA LEU A 112 -9.53 5.05 13.76
C LEU A 112 -9.31 6.55 13.46
N GLY A 113 -9.06 6.89 12.19
CA GLY A 113 -8.81 8.28 11.75
C GLY A 113 -7.52 8.88 12.28
N PHE A 114 -6.54 8.06 12.69
CA PHE A 114 -5.29 8.55 13.23
C PHE A 114 -4.38 9.16 12.15
N SER A 115 -3.54 10.10 12.58
CA SER A 115 -2.59 10.79 11.70
C SER A 115 -1.50 9.84 11.19
N MET A 116 -0.81 10.25 10.11
CA MET A 116 0.37 9.52 9.61
C MET A 116 1.47 9.39 10.67
N ALA A 117 1.61 10.38 11.56
CA ALA A 117 2.58 10.32 12.66
C ALA A 117 2.20 9.25 13.70
N ALA A 118 0.92 9.19 14.08
CA ALA A 118 0.40 8.15 14.97
C ALA A 118 0.54 6.76 14.35
N TYR A 119 0.16 6.60 13.08
CA TYR A 119 0.38 5.36 12.31
C TYR A 119 1.85 4.94 12.34
N THR A 120 2.77 5.85 11.99
CA THR A 120 4.21 5.55 11.98
C THR A 120 4.70 5.13 13.37
N ASN A 121 4.22 5.77 14.43
CA ASN A 121 4.62 5.41 15.79
C ASN A 121 4.06 4.04 16.24
N ILE A 122 2.83 3.70 15.84
CA ILE A 122 2.26 2.36 16.04
C ILE A 122 3.08 1.32 15.27
N MET A 123 3.42 1.57 14.01
CA MET A 123 4.21 0.64 13.21
C MET A 123 5.62 0.43 13.78
N LYS A 124 6.26 1.46 14.36
CA LYS A 124 7.52 1.29 15.10
C LYS A 124 7.38 0.29 16.25
N LEU A 125 6.28 0.37 16.99
CA LEU A 125 5.98 -0.56 18.08
C LEU A 125 5.74 -1.98 17.56
N VAL A 126 4.94 -2.15 16.50
CA VAL A 126 4.71 -3.46 15.87
C VAL A 126 6.02 -4.07 15.37
N THR A 127 6.84 -3.29 14.66
CA THR A 127 8.15 -3.74 14.15
C THR A 127 9.10 -4.12 15.28
N SER A 128 9.02 -3.46 16.44
CA SER A 128 9.86 -3.84 17.60
C SER A 128 9.52 -5.22 18.17
N LYS A 129 8.34 -5.76 17.83
CA LYS A 129 7.92 -7.10 18.20
C LYS A 129 8.16 -8.10 17.07
N ASP A 130 7.68 -7.82 15.85
CA ASP A 130 7.63 -8.81 14.78
C ASP A 130 7.60 -8.19 13.38
N GLY A 131 8.48 -8.65 12.49
CA GLY A 131 8.57 -8.17 11.11
C GLY A 131 7.41 -8.63 10.21
N ALA A 132 6.86 -9.84 10.43
CA ALA A 132 5.75 -10.37 9.64
C ALA A 132 4.45 -9.61 9.95
N LEU A 133 4.23 -9.22 11.21
CA LEU A 133 3.11 -8.34 11.57
C LEU A 133 3.24 -6.95 10.94
N THR A 134 4.47 -6.42 10.88
CA THR A 134 4.74 -5.16 10.17
C THR A 134 4.43 -5.29 8.68
N ALA A 135 4.86 -6.37 8.03
CA ALA A 135 4.56 -6.62 6.62
C ALA A 135 3.05 -6.74 6.38
N LEU A 136 2.33 -7.48 7.23
CA LEU A 136 0.87 -7.67 7.16
C LEU A 136 0.12 -6.33 7.19
N LEU A 137 0.34 -5.53 8.23
CA LEU A 137 -0.37 -4.26 8.43
C LEU A 137 0.09 -3.18 7.44
N SER A 138 1.40 -3.07 7.19
CA SER A 138 1.92 -2.07 6.26
C SER A 138 1.52 -2.35 4.82
N ALA A 139 1.60 -3.61 4.35
CA ALA A 139 1.17 -3.94 3.00
C ALA A 139 -0.32 -3.66 2.82
N HIS A 140 -1.16 -3.93 3.84
CA HIS A 140 -2.57 -3.59 3.79
C HIS A 140 -2.81 -2.07 3.71
N GLN A 141 -2.19 -1.25 4.57
CA GLN A 141 -2.58 0.15 4.74
C GLN A 141 -1.71 1.19 4.02
N SER A 142 -0.45 0.87 3.74
CA SER A 142 0.51 1.79 3.13
C SER A 142 0.44 1.74 1.61
N ILE A 143 0.19 0.57 1.03
CA ILE A 143 0.20 0.34 -0.43
C ILE A 143 -1.02 -0.43 -0.94
N GLY A 144 -1.59 -1.30 -0.10
CA GLY A 144 -2.83 -2.02 -0.40
C GLY A 144 -4.03 -1.08 -0.50
N VAL A 145 -5.18 -1.66 -0.86
CA VAL A 145 -6.41 -0.96 -1.29
C VAL A 145 -6.79 0.31 -0.52
N PRO A 146 -6.70 0.39 0.84
CA PRO A 146 -6.96 1.61 1.59
C PRO A 146 -6.23 2.86 1.07
N GLN A 147 -4.94 2.76 0.74
CA GLN A 147 -4.14 3.95 0.40
C GLN A 147 -4.57 4.60 -0.93
N PRO A 148 -4.61 3.89 -2.08
CA PRO A 148 -5.06 4.49 -3.33
C PRO A 148 -6.54 4.91 -3.27
N LEU A 149 -7.40 4.20 -2.52
CA LEU A 149 -8.78 4.66 -2.32
C LEU A 149 -8.88 5.99 -1.57
N ILE A 150 -8.09 6.18 -0.51
CA ILE A 150 -8.06 7.44 0.24
C ILE A 150 -7.62 8.59 -0.66
N LEU A 151 -6.62 8.37 -1.52
CA LEU A 151 -6.04 9.40 -2.38
C LEU A 151 -6.85 9.68 -3.65
N PHE A 152 -7.33 8.63 -4.32
CA PHE A 152 -7.83 8.71 -5.70
C PHE A 152 -9.23 8.10 -5.88
N GLY A 153 -9.75 7.39 -4.87
CA GLY A 153 -11.04 6.72 -4.98
C GLY A 153 -12.21 7.70 -5.03
N THR A 154 -13.27 7.32 -5.75
CA THR A 154 -14.55 8.04 -5.68
C THR A 154 -15.22 7.81 -4.32
N GLU A 155 -16.20 8.65 -3.98
CA GLU A 155 -16.94 8.49 -2.72
C GLU A 155 -17.71 7.17 -2.67
N GLU A 156 -18.22 6.69 -3.80
CA GLU A 156 -18.89 5.40 -3.93
C GLU A 156 -17.92 4.25 -3.64
N GLN A 157 -16.70 4.30 -4.20
CA GLN A 157 -15.67 3.28 -3.95
C GLN A 157 -15.22 3.31 -2.48
N LYS A 158 -15.02 4.49 -1.89
CA LYS A 158 -14.64 4.63 -0.48
C LYS A 158 -15.71 4.04 0.44
N LYS A 159 -16.99 4.38 0.23
CA LYS A 159 -18.12 3.86 1.01
C LYS A 159 -18.28 2.35 0.87
N LYS A 160 -17.96 1.80 -0.31
CA LYS A 160 -18.01 0.36 -0.55
C LYS A 160 -16.90 -0.39 0.20
N TYR A 161 -15.64 -0.02 -0.01
CA TYR A 161 -14.51 -0.87 0.39
C TYR A 161 -13.90 -0.51 1.76
N LEU A 162 -13.79 0.79 2.10
CA LEU A 162 -13.08 1.21 3.33
C LEU A 162 -13.69 0.62 4.62
N PRO A 163 -15.02 0.47 4.76
CA PRO A 163 -15.60 -0.16 5.95
C PRO A 163 -15.20 -1.62 6.16
N GLU A 164 -15.08 -2.40 5.09
CA GLU A 164 -14.67 -3.81 5.19
C GLU A 164 -13.16 -3.92 5.47
N LEU A 165 -12.36 -3.10 4.80
CA LEU A 165 -10.92 -3.01 5.01
C LEU A 165 -10.60 -2.61 6.47
N ALA A 166 -11.31 -1.62 7.02
CA ALA A 166 -11.15 -1.20 8.41
C ALA A 166 -11.48 -2.31 9.42
N LYS A 167 -12.41 -3.22 9.07
CA LYS A 167 -12.81 -4.37 9.88
C LYS A 167 -11.91 -5.60 9.71
N GLY A 168 -10.85 -5.51 8.92
CA GLY A 168 -9.86 -6.59 8.76
C GLY A 168 -10.01 -7.42 7.48
N ALA A 169 -10.77 -6.97 6.48
CA ALA A 169 -10.66 -7.53 5.13
C ALA A 169 -9.24 -7.24 4.62
N VAL A 170 -8.35 -8.23 4.68
CA VAL A 170 -6.93 -8.04 4.35
C VAL A 170 -6.80 -7.64 2.88
N SER A 171 -5.84 -6.78 2.59
CA SER A 171 -5.53 -6.37 1.22
C SER A 171 -4.05 -6.43 0.92
N GLY A 172 -3.73 -6.49 -0.37
CA GLY A 172 -2.37 -6.50 -0.90
C GLY A 172 -2.21 -5.58 -2.11
N PHE A 173 -0.97 -5.48 -2.60
CA PHE A 173 -0.59 -4.68 -3.75
C PHE A 173 0.20 -5.53 -4.74
N ALA A 174 -0.36 -5.76 -5.91
CA ALA A 174 0.14 -6.66 -6.92
C ALA A 174 0.68 -5.86 -8.12
N LEU A 175 1.98 -5.53 -8.05
CA LEU A 175 2.72 -4.82 -9.09
C LEU A 175 3.79 -5.72 -9.71
N THR A 176 4.69 -6.24 -8.88
CA THR A 176 5.82 -7.09 -9.26
C THR A 176 5.37 -8.31 -10.05
N GLU A 177 6.12 -8.66 -11.08
CA GLU A 177 5.93 -9.83 -11.95
C GLU A 177 7.24 -10.64 -11.98
N PRO A 178 7.25 -11.89 -12.49
CA PRO A 178 8.45 -12.72 -12.50
C PRO A 178 9.70 -12.06 -13.12
N ASP A 179 9.51 -11.20 -14.12
CA ASP A 179 10.57 -10.45 -14.80
C ASP A 179 10.52 -8.93 -14.57
N VAL A 180 9.66 -8.45 -13.66
CA VAL A 180 9.43 -7.02 -13.42
C VAL A 180 9.47 -6.72 -11.92
N GLY A 181 10.52 -6.02 -11.49
CA GLY A 181 10.69 -5.52 -10.13
C GLY A 181 10.95 -4.02 -10.09
N SER A 182 12.22 -3.62 -10.21
CA SER A 182 12.64 -2.20 -10.16
C SER A 182 12.16 -1.35 -11.36
N ASP A 183 11.73 -1.99 -12.44
CA ASP A 183 11.28 -1.34 -13.67
C ASP A 183 9.78 -1.58 -13.95
N PRO A 184 8.87 -1.02 -13.13
CA PRO A 184 7.44 -1.26 -13.22
C PRO A 184 6.81 -0.75 -14.51
N ALA A 185 7.49 0.17 -15.21
CA ALA A 185 7.06 0.68 -16.51
C ALA A 185 7.04 -0.42 -17.58
N ASN A 186 7.68 -1.57 -17.34
CA ASN A 186 7.70 -2.74 -18.22
C ASN A 186 6.77 -3.89 -17.78
N LEU A 187 5.82 -3.66 -16.86
CA LEU A 187 4.82 -4.69 -16.52
C LEU A 187 4.03 -5.18 -17.74
N HIS A 188 3.66 -6.46 -17.72
CA HIS A 188 3.01 -7.17 -18.81
C HIS A 188 1.65 -7.76 -18.45
N THR A 189 1.25 -7.77 -17.17
CA THR A 189 -0.15 -8.03 -16.80
C THR A 189 -1.03 -7.10 -17.60
N SER A 190 -1.91 -7.69 -18.40
CA SER A 190 -2.71 -6.99 -19.39
C SER A 190 -4.13 -6.78 -18.89
N VAL A 191 -4.74 -5.71 -19.36
CA VAL A 191 -6.16 -5.45 -19.20
C VAL A 191 -6.73 -5.02 -20.54
N ARG A 192 -7.94 -5.48 -20.86
CA ARG A 192 -8.70 -5.05 -22.02
C ARG A 192 -10.15 -4.87 -21.64
N GLU A 193 -10.85 -3.99 -22.33
CA GLU A 193 -12.29 -3.84 -22.12
C GLU A 193 -13.05 -5.04 -22.72
N SER A 194 -14.19 -5.39 -22.14
CA SER A 194 -15.12 -6.36 -22.71
C SER A 194 -15.73 -5.82 -24.00
N GLU A 195 -16.19 -6.71 -24.89
CA GLU A 195 -16.81 -6.29 -26.16
C GLU A 195 -18.04 -5.38 -25.97
N ASP A 196 -18.71 -5.47 -24.82
CA ASP A 196 -19.88 -4.68 -24.45
C ASP A 196 -19.57 -3.46 -23.56
N GLY A 197 -18.30 -3.20 -23.26
CA GLY A 197 -17.86 -2.02 -22.49
C GLY A 197 -18.27 -2.02 -21.00
N LYS A 198 -18.66 -3.17 -20.44
CA LYS A 198 -19.21 -3.24 -19.07
C LYS A 198 -18.20 -3.67 -18.01
N TYR A 199 -17.13 -4.35 -18.41
CA TYR A 199 -16.12 -4.83 -17.49
C TYR A 199 -14.76 -4.91 -18.18
N TYR A 200 -13.72 -5.09 -17.36
CA TYR A 200 -12.37 -5.32 -17.83
C TYR A 200 -11.99 -6.78 -17.66
N ILE A 201 -11.25 -7.31 -18.63
CA ILE A 201 -10.68 -8.65 -18.60
C ILE A 201 -9.19 -8.50 -18.31
N LEU A 202 -8.78 -8.92 -17.11
CA LEU A 202 -7.40 -8.81 -16.63
C LEU A 202 -6.70 -10.18 -16.73
N ASN A 203 -5.50 -10.22 -17.33
CA ASN A 203 -4.72 -11.45 -17.51
C ASN A 203 -3.24 -11.19 -17.25
N GLY A 204 -2.64 -11.99 -16.36
CA GLY A 204 -1.21 -11.94 -16.08
C GLY A 204 -0.83 -12.77 -14.87
N GLU A 205 0.45 -12.65 -14.48
CA GLU A 205 1.01 -13.29 -13.30
C GLU A 205 1.70 -12.22 -12.45
N LYS A 206 1.46 -12.27 -11.14
CA LYS A 206 2.08 -11.38 -10.15
C LYS A 206 2.93 -12.20 -9.19
N LEU A 207 4.04 -11.61 -8.75
CA LEU A 207 5.04 -12.25 -7.88
C LEU A 207 5.22 -11.44 -6.59
N TRP A 208 5.56 -12.11 -5.49
CA TRP A 208 5.89 -11.49 -4.19
C TRP A 208 4.84 -10.48 -3.68
N THR A 209 3.57 -10.79 -3.90
CA THR A 209 2.47 -9.97 -3.39
C THR A 209 2.25 -10.26 -1.92
N THR A 210 2.81 -9.43 -1.03
CA THR A 210 2.55 -9.51 0.41
C THR A 210 1.04 -9.52 0.66
N ASN A 211 0.60 -10.40 1.55
CA ASN A 211 -0.80 -10.73 1.85
C ASN A 211 -1.56 -11.47 0.74
N GLY A 212 -0.98 -11.70 -0.44
CA GLY A 212 -1.67 -12.32 -1.60
C GLY A 212 -2.50 -13.55 -1.25
N PRO A 213 -1.96 -14.57 -0.55
CA PRO A 213 -2.70 -15.78 -0.19
C PRO A 213 -3.88 -15.60 0.78
N ILE A 214 -3.98 -14.46 1.47
CA ILE A 214 -5.01 -14.20 2.50
C ILE A 214 -5.80 -12.91 2.23
N ALA A 215 -5.48 -12.19 1.15
CA ALA A 215 -6.13 -10.94 0.82
C ALA A 215 -7.55 -11.20 0.31
N LYS A 216 -8.52 -10.40 0.75
CA LYS A 216 -9.86 -10.31 0.18
C LYS A 216 -9.88 -9.38 -1.04
N TYR A 217 -9.02 -8.36 -1.02
CA TYR A 217 -8.89 -7.40 -2.11
C TYR A 217 -7.43 -7.16 -2.48
N LEU A 218 -7.16 -7.07 -3.78
CA LEU A 218 -5.87 -6.67 -4.31
C LEU A 218 -5.99 -5.38 -5.09
N VAL A 219 -5.00 -4.51 -4.96
CA VAL A 219 -4.71 -3.54 -6.02
C VAL A 219 -3.88 -4.26 -7.06
N VAL A 220 -4.36 -4.35 -8.30
CA VAL A 220 -3.63 -4.97 -9.40
C VAL A 220 -3.25 -3.90 -10.41
N MET A 221 -1.95 -3.77 -10.66
CA MET A 221 -1.40 -2.89 -11.69
C MET A 221 -1.37 -3.63 -13.03
N ALA A 222 -2.07 -3.11 -14.03
CA ALA A 222 -2.18 -3.75 -15.34
C ALA A 222 -2.11 -2.74 -16.48
N ARG A 223 -1.68 -3.21 -17.65
CA ARG A 223 -1.49 -2.43 -18.87
C ARG A 223 -2.64 -2.63 -19.85
N HIS A 224 -3.25 -1.53 -20.29
CA HIS A 224 -4.25 -1.55 -21.36
C HIS A 224 -3.64 -2.04 -22.66
N VAL A 225 -4.27 -3.02 -23.30
CA VAL A 225 -3.76 -3.60 -24.56
C VAL A 225 -3.88 -2.62 -25.74
N GLU A 226 -4.80 -1.66 -25.64
CA GLU A 226 -5.17 -0.72 -26.68
C GLU A 226 -4.19 0.45 -26.80
N ASP A 227 -3.80 1.05 -25.67
CA ASP A 227 -2.95 2.26 -25.64
C ASP A 227 -1.66 2.11 -24.81
N GLY A 228 -1.45 0.95 -24.18
CA GLY A 228 -0.24 0.66 -23.42
C GLY A 228 -0.13 1.38 -22.08
N LYS A 229 -1.14 2.15 -21.64
CA LYS A 229 -1.13 2.83 -20.34
C LYS A 229 -1.31 1.84 -19.20
N ILE A 230 -0.78 2.18 -18.04
CA ILE A 230 -0.93 1.39 -16.81
C ILE A 230 -2.05 1.97 -15.96
N SER A 231 -2.91 1.11 -15.43
CA SER A 231 -3.98 1.47 -14.50
C SER A 231 -3.97 0.56 -13.28
N ALA A 232 -4.56 1.05 -12.18
CA ALA A 232 -4.74 0.32 -10.94
C ALA A 232 -6.20 -0.18 -10.85
N PHE A 233 -6.39 -1.46 -10.54
CA PHE A 233 -7.69 -2.09 -10.38
C PHE A 233 -7.86 -2.64 -8.97
N ILE A 234 -9.03 -2.49 -8.38
CA ILE A 234 -9.40 -3.22 -7.17
C ILE A 234 -10.04 -4.53 -7.60
N VAL A 235 -9.41 -5.64 -7.26
CA VAL A 235 -9.85 -7.00 -7.61
C VAL A 235 -10.24 -7.74 -6.34
N ASP A 236 -11.46 -8.27 -6.32
CA ASP A 236 -11.91 -9.24 -5.30
C ASP A 236 -11.29 -10.61 -5.63
N THR A 237 -10.84 -11.33 -4.60
CA THR A 237 -10.13 -12.61 -4.75
C THR A 237 -11.01 -13.84 -4.68
N ASP A 238 -12.31 -13.68 -4.36
CA ASP A 238 -13.30 -14.75 -4.32
C ASP A 238 -13.96 -15.02 -5.69
#